data_AF-A0A2A2AWB5-F1
#
_entry.id   AF-A0A2A2AWB5-F1
#
_cell.length_a   1.000
_cell.length_b   1.000
_cell.length_c   1.000
_cell.angle_alpha   90.00
_cell.angle_beta   90.00
_cell.angle_gamma   90.00
#
_symmetry.space_group_name_H-M   'P 1'
#
loop_
_entity.id
_entity.type
_entity.pdbx_description
1 polymer ?
#
loop_
_entity_poly.entity_id
_entity_poly.type
_entity_poly.pdbx_seq_one_letter_code
_entity_poly.pdbx_strand_id
1 'polypeptide(L)'
;MSEIFKRPEIKNVDFCVDENIWGHRLYDEQLPHLTVLEFLGALGSNLDNPLRPHDGLDGAFKFQPQRQIRLRGLLFNNPYIESISESAQSDEEKWRQWFERFNQGATGNGDGVNDMDYLRYSFASFDDFAKAVELLRSSSFESRSNKRWSSKFVFPFGPDALYEDLEIDSKGKMSNDRRFFARTGELLYMMLTRAKRGAELGDILTKRLFDREAPMNRLVRTLQGAPQRADDSRQSGYLPEATNVRFDQICEDWLSILSKDMPIYDALEHLIAISGLNMLLYFLERAKRMAGDDDPVEIVCEIVSKERTKVRALSGDSYQLNQGLSAKAVRAHVESIRQDVGWAKAASSDFPEAERVKLMRERFQWPSVDGDDDDYAGESPDALVGKLAELALARHEQHVGKIHASWSRAIGLSSRRLSRRTRYAPNDRLLKSIVVAIVDDRMQFDEFLAEAKRRYGLVLGDAEGARLVDAKLVDQEELSENRDNLEARLVGLGLVRRLSDSCSFVENPFTFKRETAC
;
A
#
# COMPACT_ATOMS: atom_id res chain seq x y z
N MET A 1 20.76 -11.62 12.03
CA MET A 1 19.94 -10.41 12.23
C MET A 1 20.27 -9.46 11.10
N SER A 2 19.26 -8.91 10.42
CA SER A 2 19.48 -7.85 9.42
C SER A 2 20.03 -6.61 10.12
N GLU A 3 20.92 -5.89 9.45
CA GLU A 3 21.35 -4.57 9.91
C GLU A 3 20.14 -3.64 9.99
N ILE A 4 20.02 -2.91 11.11
CA ILE A 4 18.96 -1.92 11.33
C ILE A 4 19.58 -0.53 11.23
N PHE A 5 19.05 0.29 10.33
CA PHE A 5 19.44 1.69 10.23
C PHE A 5 19.12 2.43 11.53
N LYS A 6 19.95 3.38 11.93
CA LYS A 6 19.62 4.25 13.05
C LYS A 6 18.43 5.13 12.65
N ARG A 7 17.34 5.08 13.43
CA ARG A 7 16.21 5.97 13.21
C ARG A 7 16.66 7.43 13.36
N PRO A 8 16.38 8.31 12.38
CA PRO A 8 16.64 9.74 12.53
C PRO A 8 15.69 10.35 13.58
N GLU A 9 16.06 11.49 14.14
CA GLU A 9 15.14 12.26 14.98
C GLU A 9 13.92 12.68 14.16
N ILE A 10 12.73 12.35 14.68
CA ILE A 10 11.46 12.66 14.03
C ILE A 10 10.90 13.92 14.68
N LYS A 11 10.73 14.97 13.89
CA LYS A 11 10.16 16.25 14.35
C LYS A 11 8.64 16.14 14.52
N ASN A 12 8.08 16.91 15.46
CA ASN A 12 6.64 17.04 15.71
C ASN A 12 5.96 15.69 16.01
N VAL A 13 6.58 14.88 16.88
CA VAL A 13 6.03 13.60 17.34
C VAL A 13 6.06 13.56 18.87
N ASP A 14 5.00 13.03 19.47
CA ASP A 14 4.91 12.90 20.92
C ASP A 14 5.87 11.82 21.45
N PHE A 15 6.04 10.74 20.70
CA PHE A 15 6.95 9.61 20.96
C PHE A 15 7.11 8.74 19.70
N CYS A 16 8.19 7.97 19.64
CA CYS A 16 8.51 7.07 18.53
C CYS A 16 8.38 5.60 18.98
N VAL A 17 7.25 4.97 18.68
CA VAL A 17 7.04 3.54 18.98
C VAL A 17 6.69 2.79 17.69
N ASP A 18 5.59 3.17 17.02
CA ASP A 18 5.23 2.60 15.72
C ASP A 18 6.35 2.80 14.69
N GLU A 19 6.98 3.97 14.70
CA GLU A 19 8.06 4.35 13.81
C GLU A 19 9.30 3.47 13.99
N ASN A 20 9.58 3.02 15.22
CA ASN A 20 10.67 2.10 15.51
C ASN A 20 10.37 0.69 14.96
N ILE A 21 9.11 0.26 15.01
CA ILE A 21 8.71 -1.09 14.60
C ILE A 21 8.57 -1.17 13.08
N TRP A 22 7.82 -0.26 12.46
CA TRP A 22 7.44 -0.34 11.05
C TRP A 22 8.13 0.70 10.15
N GLY A 23 8.87 1.65 10.72
CA GLY A 23 9.56 2.74 10.02
C GLY A 23 8.84 4.08 10.11
N HIS A 24 7.50 4.06 10.11
CA HIS A 24 6.67 5.26 10.18
C HIS A 24 5.36 5.07 10.93
N ARG A 25 4.73 6.20 11.23
CA ARG A 25 3.29 6.28 11.49
C ARG A 25 2.54 6.01 10.20
N LEU A 26 1.95 4.82 10.11
CA LEU A 26 1.16 4.39 8.97
C LEU A 26 -0.32 4.70 9.20
N TYR A 27 -1.05 4.94 8.11
CA TYR A 27 -2.48 5.23 8.14
C TYR A 27 -3.26 4.12 7.44
N ASP A 28 -4.30 3.62 8.09
CA ASP A 28 -5.15 2.55 7.57
C ASP A 28 -5.98 2.97 6.35
N GLU A 29 -6.22 4.27 6.19
CA GLU A 29 -6.92 4.87 5.05
C GLU A 29 -6.05 5.01 3.80
N GLN A 30 -4.71 4.93 3.93
CA GLN A 30 -3.83 4.74 2.78
C GLN A 30 -3.92 3.27 2.34
N LEU A 31 -4.94 2.98 1.54
CA LEU A 31 -5.15 1.65 0.98
C LEU A 31 -4.06 1.26 -0.03
N PRO A 32 -3.93 -0.03 -0.40
CA PRO A 32 -2.87 -0.51 -1.29
C PRO A 32 -2.76 0.22 -2.64
N HIS A 33 -3.87 0.63 -3.25
CA HIS A 33 -3.81 1.40 -4.50
C HIS A 33 -3.18 2.78 -4.29
N LEU A 34 -3.49 3.46 -3.18
CA LEU A 34 -2.88 4.74 -2.81
C LEU A 34 -1.40 4.59 -2.46
N THR A 35 -1.03 3.46 -1.84
CA THR A 35 0.38 3.11 -1.58
C THR A 35 1.16 2.98 -2.89
N VAL A 36 0.62 2.27 -3.88
CA VAL A 36 1.25 2.16 -5.20
C VAL A 36 1.28 3.51 -5.94
N LEU A 37 0.24 4.33 -5.84
CA LEU A 37 0.25 5.68 -6.43
C LEU A 37 1.32 6.58 -5.81
N GLU A 38 1.47 6.58 -4.48
CA GLU A 38 2.54 7.33 -3.80
C GLU A 38 3.93 6.82 -4.22
N PHE A 39 4.10 5.49 -4.32
CA PHE A 39 5.32 4.87 -4.85
C PHE A 39 5.62 5.33 -6.29
N LEU A 40 4.62 5.35 -7.18
CA LEU A 40 4.80 5.79 -8.56
C LEU A 40 5.15 7.29 -8.63
N GLY A 41 4.59 8.12 -7.73
CA GLY A 41 4.98 9.52 -7.61
C GLY A 41 6.45 9.69 -7.22
N ALA A 42 6.94 8.90 -6.26
CA ALA A 42 8.35 8.87 -5.87
C ALA A 42 9.26 8.40 -7.00
N LEU A 43 8.87 7.33 -7.72
CA LEU A 43 9.59 6.80 -8.87
C LEU A 43 9.63 7.81 -10.03
N GLY A 44 8.52 8.48 -10.31
CA GLY A 44 8.43 9.50 -11.36
C GLY A 44 9.32 10.71 -11.12
N SER A 45 9.70 10.98 -9.87
CA SER A 45 10.68 12.01 -9.54
C SER A 45 12.13 11.54 -9.68
N ASN A 46 12.37 10.24 -9.82
CA ASN A 46 13.69 9.61 -9.79
C ASN A 46 13.96 8.73 -11.02
N LEU A 47 13.43 9.12 -12.19
CA LEU A 47 13.56 8.34 -13.44
C LEU A 47 15.01 8.20 -13.92
N ASP A 48 15.90 9.12 -13.54
CA ASP A 48 17.33 9.06 -13.87
C ASP A 48 18.12 8.10 -12.97
N ASN A 49 17.55 7.74 -11.81
CA ASN A 49 18.15 6.81 -10.85
C ASN A 49 17.07 5.91 -10.20
N PRO A 50 16.31 5.13 -11.00
CA PRO A 50 15.10 4.47 -10.51
C PRO A 50 15.46 3.28 -9.62
N LEU A 51 14.88 3.25 -8.41
CA LEU A 51 15.07 2.18 -7.41
C LEU A 51 16.54 1.84 -7.13
N ARG A 52 17.38 2.88 -7.04
CA ARG A 52 18.79 2.78 -6.69
C ARG A 52 19.08 3.63 -5.45
N PRO A 53 20.08 3.25 -4.63
CA PRO A 53 20.44 4.03 -3.46
C PRO A 53 20.80 5.48 -3.81
N HIS A 54 20.47 6.39 -2.89
CA HIS A 54 20.90 7.78 -2.96
C HIS A 54 22.07 7.99 -1.99
N ASP A 55 23.17 8.52 -2.50
CA ASP A 55 24.37 8.75 -1.69
C ASP A 55 24.13 9.79 -0.59
N GLY A 56 24.68 9.52 0.61
CA GLY A 56 24.66 10.46 1.74
C GLY A 56 23.29 10.69 2.39
N LEU A 57 22.31 9.81 2.16
CA LEU A 57 20.96 9.90 2.74
C LEU A 57 20.61 8.75 3.72
N ASP A 58 21.58 7.96 4.16
CA ASP A 58 21.39 6.87 5.13
C ASP A 58 20.20 5.94 4.81
N GLY A 59 20.07 5.59 3.52
CA GLY A 59 19.02 4.71 3.01
C GLY A 59 17.66 5.37 2.75
N ALA A 60 17.55 6.70 2.94
CA ALA A 60 16.45 7.53 2.45
C ALA A 60 16.69 7.98 1.00
N PHE A 61 15.68 8.60 0.38
CA PHE A 61 15.77 9.19 -0.96
C PHE A 61 15.13 10.59 -0.98
N LYS A 62 15.34 11.35 -2.05
CA LYS A 62 14.66 12.64 -2.28
C LYS A 62 13.72 12.54 -3.48
N PHE A 63 12.62 13.28 -3.43
CA PHE A 63 11.67 13.37 -4.53
C PHE A 63 10.96 14.73 -4.53
N GLN A 64 10.54 15.19 -5.71
CA GLN A 64 9.76 16.40 -5.89
C GLN A 64 8.33 16.01 -6.31
N PRO A 65 7.34 16.14 -5.42
CA PRO A 65 5.96 15.81 -5.73
C PRO A 65 5.36 16.64 -6.86
N GLN A 66 4.41 16.05 -7.58
CA GLN A 66 3.54 16.77 -8.51
C GLN A 66 2.21 17.09 -7.81
N ARG A 67 1.69 18.31 -8.00
CA ARG A 67 0.43 18.81 -7.44
C ARG A 67 -0.73 18.72 -8.44
N GLN A 68 -0.46 18.98 -9.72
CA GLN A 68 -1.40 18.85 -10.85
C GLN A 68 -2.79 19.47 -10.61
N ILE A 69 -2.83 20.68 -10.03
CA ILE A 69 -4.05 21.39 -9.60
C ILE A 69 -5.09 21.50 -10.71
N ARG A 70 -4.68 21.82 -11.94
CA ARG A 70 -5.59 21.94 -13.08
C ARG A 70 -6.35 20.63 -13.34
N LEU A 71 -5.63 19.51 -13.46
CA LEU A 71 -6.23 18.20 -13.70
C LEU A 71 -7.21 17.81 -12.60
N ARG A 72 -6.83 17.90 -11.33
CA ARG A 72 -7.76 17.57 -10.22
C ARG A 72 -8.95 18.52 -10.14
N GLY A 73 -8.77 19.80 -10.46
CA GLY A 73 -9.85 20.78 -10.54
C GLY A 73 -10.86 20.40 -11.63
N LEU A 74 -10.37 20.09 -12.83
CA LEU A 74 -11.18 19.60 -13.94
C LEU A 74 -11.97 18.33 -13.60
N LEU A 75 -11.30 17.36 -12.98
CA LEU A 75 -11.88 16.05 -12.76
C LEU A 75 -12.83 16.03 -11.55
N PHE A 76 -12.55 16.79 -10.50
CA PHE A 76 -13.25 16.60 -9.22
C PHE A 76 -13.83 17.88 -8.61
N ASN A 77 -13.48 19.07 -9.11
CA ASN A 77 -14.01 20.35 -8.66
C ASN A 77 -14.72 21.11 -9.80
N ASN A 78 -15.46 20.39 -10.63
CA ASN A 78 -16.08 20.95 -11.83
C ASN A 78 -17.43 20.27 -12.15
N PRO A 79 -18.49 20.62 -11.40
CA PRO A 79 -19.80 19.97 -11.52
C PRO A 79 -20.58 20.39 -12.78
N TYR A 80 -20.09 21.37 -13.54
CA TYR A 80 -20.89 22.03 -14.59
C TYR A 80 -20.74 21.41 -15.98
N ILE A 81 -19.69 20.61 -16.23
CA ILE A 81 -19.36 20.09 -17.58
C ILE A 81 -20.56 19.41 -18.23
N GLU A 82 -21.20 18.47 -17.54
CA GLU A 82 -22.30 17.66 -18.07
C GLU A 82 -23.49 18.56 -18.48
N SER A 83 -23.95 19.40 -17.56
CA SER A 83 -25.06 20.34 -17.81
C SER A 83 -24.81 21.33 -18.97
N ILE A 84 -23.56 21.76 -19.17
CA ILE A 84 -23.20 22.67 -20.26
C ILE A 84 -23.11 21.92 -21.59
N SER A 85 -22.53 20.71 -21.59
CA SER A 85 -22.43 19.87 -22.78
C SER A 85 -23.81 19.47 -23.32
N GLU A 86 -24.76 19.17 -22.44
CA GLU A 86 -26.14 18.84 -22.82
C GLU A 86 -26.98 20.04 -23.29
N SER A 87 -26.51 21.27 -23.09
CA SER A 87 -27.24 22.46 -23.49
C SER A 87 -27.29 22.63 -25.02
N ALA A 88 -28.37 23.21 -25.53
CA ALA A 88 -28.56 23.47 -26.96
C ALA A 88 -27.79 24.71 -27.48
N GLN A 89 -26.77 25.15 -26.76
CA GLN A 89 -26.00 26.36 -27.08
C GLN A 89 -24.91 26.07 -28.11
N SER A 90 -24.41 27.12 -28.76
CA SER A 90 -23.25 27.01 -29.66
C SER A 90 -21.99 26.63 -28.88
N ASP A 91 -21.00 26.06 -29.57
CA ASP A 91 -19.74 25.63 -28.96
C ASP A 91 -19.01 26.77 -28.23
N GLU A 92 -18.90 27.93 -28.87
CA GLU A 92 -18.31 29.14 -28.27
C GLU A 92 -19.04 29.58 -26.99
N GLU A 93 -20.37 29.47 -26.96
CA GLU A 93 -21.15 29.83 -25.78
C GLU A 93 -20.99 28.82 -24.65
N LYS A 94 -20.87 27.52 -24.97
CA LYS A 94 -20.53 26.47 -23.99
C LYS A 94 -19.17 26.73 -23.34
N TRP A 95 -18.14 27.04 -24.15
CA TRP A 95 -16.81 27.40 -23.64
C TRP A 95 -16.86 28.64 -22.74
N ARG A 96 -17.53 29.71 -23.19
CA ARG A 96 -17.66 30.96 -22.42
C ARG A 96 -18.30 30.70 -21.06
N GLN A 97 -19.42 29.99 -21.02
CA GLN A 97 -20.12 29.68 -19.77
C GLN A 97 -19.31 28.76 -18.86
N TRP A 98 -18.61 27.78 -19.44
CA TRP A 98 -17.78 26.90 -18.65
C TRP A 98 -16.61 27.66 -17.99
N PHE A 99 -15.90 28.51 -18.73
CA PHE A 99 -14.82 29.34 -18.16
C PHE A 99 -15.33 30.23 -17.03
N GLU A 100 -16.48 30.90 -17.22
CA GLU A 100 -17.10 31.77 -16.22
C GLU A 100 -17.40 31.00 -14.92
N ARG A 101 -17.99 29.80 -15.02
CA ARG A 101 -18.33 28.98 -13.85
C ARG A 101 -17.12 28.31 -13.21
N PHE A 102 -16.19 27.80 -14.01
CA PHE A 102 -14.98 27.15 -13.51
C PHE A 102 -14.12 28.13 -12.70
N ASN A 103 -14.01 29.39 -13.15
CA ASN A 103 -13.24 30.42 -12.44
C ASN A 103 -13.75 30.72 -11.04
N GLN A 104 -15.06 30.52 -10.77
CA GLN A 104 -15.64 30.74 -9.44
C GLN A 104 -15.09 29.75 -8.40
N GLY A 105 -14.61 28.58 -8.85
CA GLY A 105 -13.98 27.55 -8.02
C GLY A 105 -12.46 27.51 -8.11
N ALA A 106 -11.83 28.48 -8.81
CA ALA A 106 -10.37 28.52 -8.96
C ALA A 106 -9.69 28.77 -7.61
N THR A 107 -8.61 28.06 -7.35
CA THR A 107 -7.88 28.10 -6.08
C THR A 107 -6.81 29.20 -6.05
N GLY A 108 -6.49 29.79 -7.21
CA GLY A 108 -5.39 30.74 -7.35
C GLY A 108 -4.03 30.07 -7.50
N ASN A 109 -3.99 28.75 -7.72
CA ASN A 109 -2.76 27.97 -7.85
C ASN A 109 -2.49 27.58 -9.31
N GLY A 110 -2.62 28.56 -10.22
CA GLY A 110 -2.43 28.35 -11.66
C GLY A 110 -3.54 27.53 -12.30
N ASP A 111 -4.77 27.71 -11.83
CA ASP A 111 -6.00 27.06 -12.28
C ASP A 111 -7.10 28.08 -12.66
N GLY A 112 -6.72 29.35 -12.89
CA GLY A 112 -7.65 30.39 -13.34
C GLY A 112 -7.98 30.27 -14.83
N VAL A 113 -8.91 31.10 -15.32
CA VAL A 113 -9.31 31.10 -16.75
C VAL A 113 -8.12 31.24 -17.69
N ASN A 114 -7.19 32.14 -17.38
CA ASN A 114 -5.99 32.35 -18.21
C ASN A 114 -5.09 31.12 -18.25
N ASP A 115 -5.03 30.34 -17.17
CA ASP A 115 -4.26 29.10 -17.11
C ASP A 115 -4.93 27.96 -17.88
N MET A 116 -6.23 28.05 -18.13
CA MET A 116 -7.07 27.00 -18.73
C MET A 116 -7.49 27.30 -20.17
N ASP A 117 -7.28 28.51 -20.67
CA ASP A 117 -7.71 28.97 -22.01
C ASP A 117 -7.23 28.04 -23.14
N TYR A 118 -6.05 27.46 -22.97
CA TYR A 118 -5.46 26.53 -23.94
C TYR A 118 -6.34 25.30 -24.26
N LEU A 119 -7.26 24.92 -23.37
CA LEU A 119 -8.13 23.76 -23.56
C LEU A 119 -9.07 23.94 -24.76
N ARG A 120 -9.58 25.15 -25.03
CA ARG A 120 -10.48 25.38 -26.18
C ARG A 120 -9.80 25.10 -27.52
N TYR A 121 -8.48 25.25 -27.58
CA TYR A 121 -7.68 25.01 -28.79
C TYR A 121 -7.15 23.58 -28.86
N SER A 122 -7.29 22.82 -27.76
CA SER A 122 -6.79 21.45 -27.64
C SER A 122 -7.85 20.40 -28.01
N PHE A 123 -9.12 20.80 -28.04
CA PHE A 123 -10.26 19.95 -28.40
C PHE A 123 -11.03 20.55 -29.57
N ALA A 124 -11.61 19.69 -30.42
CA ALA A 124 -12.37 20.13 -31.58
C ALA A 124 -13.71 20.79 -31.22
N SER A 125 -14.26 20.43 -30.06
CA SER A 125 -15.52 20.96 -29.52
C SER A 125 -15.52 20.86 -27.99
N PHE A 126 -16.42 21.59 -27.34
CA PHE A 126 -16.68 21.46 -25.91
C PHE A 126 -17.16 20.05 -25.54
N ASP A 127 -17.95 19.41 -26.41
CA ASP A 127 -18.49 18.07 -26.14
C ASP A 127 -17.38 17.00 -26.18
N ASP A 128 -16.35 17.16 -27.02
CA ASP A 128 -15.19 16.27 -27.01
C ASP A 128 -14.32 16.46 -25.76
N PHE A 129 -14.17 17.71 -25.30
CA PHE A 129 -13.56 18.01 -24.00
C PHE A 129 -14.34 17.36 -22.85
N ALA A 130 -15.68 17.48 -22.85
CA ALA A 130 -16.55 16.89 -21.84
C ALA A 130 -16.41 15.36 -21.79
N LYS A 131 -16.44 14.69 -22.95
CA LYS A 131 -16.21 13.23 -23.06
C LYS A 131 -14.84 12.82 -22.56
N ALA A 132 -13.80 13.59 -22.87
CA ALA A 132 -12.45 13.31 -22.39
C ALA A 132 -12.33 13.39 -20.86
N VAL A 133 -12.95 14.40 -20.25
CA VAL A 133 -13.02 14.52 -18.79
C VAL A 133 -13.79 13.36 -18.18
N GLU A 134 -14.93 12.97 -18.77
CA GLU A 134 -15.74 11.87 -18.26
C GLU A 134 -15.04 10.52 -18.39
N LEU A 135 -14.31 10.28 -19.48
CA LEU A 135 -13.47 9.10 -19.65
C LEU A 135 -12.46 8.97 -18.49
N LEU A 136 -11.77 10.05 -18.12
CA LEU A 136 -10.83 10.01 -16.99
C LEU A 136 -11.55 9.87 -15.64
N ARG A 137 -12.70 10.53 -15.43
CA ARG A 137 -13.50 10.37 -14.20
C ARG A 137 -13.96 8.93 -14.00
N SER A 138 -14.34 8.24 -15.07
CA SER A 138 -14.77 6.83 -15.00
C SER A 138 -13.66 5.88 -14.51
N SER A 139 -12.40 6.28 -14.69
CA SER A 139 -11.22 5.54 -14.22
C SER A 139 -10.79 5.91 -12.78
N SER A 140 -11.51 6.80 -12.10
CA SER A 140 -11.11 7.27 -10.77
C SER A 140 -11.18 6.18 -9.72
N PHE A 141 -10.15 6.13 -8.87
CA PHE A 141 -10.20 5.31 -7.67
C PHE A 141 -11.25 5.88 -6.73
N GLU A 142 -12.07 4.99 -6.16
CA GLU A 142 -13.05 5.37 -5.14
C GLU A 142 -13.99 6.51 -5.62
N SER A 143 -14.45 6.42 -6.88
CA SER A 143 -15.32 7.43 -7.54
C SER A 143 -16.54 7.84 -6.70
N ARG A 144 -17.10 6.91 -5.92
CA ARG A 144 -18.25 7.11 -5.01
C ARG A 144 -17.88 7.57 -3.60
N SER A 145 -16.63 7.88 -3.32
CA SER A 145 -16.19 8.32 -1.99
C SER A 145 -16.55 9.79 -1.73
N ASN A 146 -16.83 10.08 -0.47
CA ASN A 146 -17.03 11.45 0.05
C ASN A 146 -15.68 12.16 0.33
N LYS A 147 -14.57 11.68 -0.25
CA LYS A 147 -13.27 12.35 -0.13
C LYS A 147 -13.36 13.75 -0.75
N ARG A 148 -12.64 14.71 -0.17
CA ARG A 148 -12.48 16.04 -0.78
C ARG A 148 -11.89 15.91 -2.17
N TRP A 149 -12.26 16.82 -3.07
CA TRP A 149 -11.87 16.77 -4.47
C TRP A 149 -10.34 16.74 -4.69
N SER A 150 -9.58 17.40 -3.81
CA SER A 150 -8.11 17.45 -3.85
C SER A 150 -7.40 16.18 -3.35
N SER A 151 -8.18 15.19 -2.88
CA SER A 151 -7.74 13.88 -2.40
C SER A 151 -8.39 12.73 -3.18
N LYS A 152 -8.91 13.03 -4.37
CA LYS A 152 -9.37 12.03 -5.34
C LYS A 152 -8.28 11.79 -6.38
N PHE A 153 -8.16 10.55 -6.84
CA PHE A 153 -7.11 10.12 -7.73
C PHE A 153 -7.69 9.39 -8.93
N VAL A 154 -7.07 9.57 -10.10
CA VAL A 154 -7.37 8.77 -11.29
C VAL A 154 -6.43 7.59 -11.42
N PHE A 155 -6.80 6.66 -12.30
CA PHE A 155 -5.91 5.59 -12.72
C PHE A 155 -4.58 6.18 -13.26
N PRO A 156 -3.42 5.60 -12.92
CA PRO A 156 -2.12 6.16 -13.29
C PRO A 156 -1.78 5.81 -14.74
N PHE A 157 -2.45 6.48 -15.68
CA PHE A 157 -2.25 6.29 -17.13
C PHE A 157 -0.86 6.70 -17.65
N GLY A 158 -0.03 7.31 -16.80
CA GLY A 158 1.32 7.73 -17.09
C GLY A 158 1.79 8.85 -16.16
N PRO A 159 2.97 9.45 -16.42
CA PRO A 159 3.60 10.42 -15.53
C PRO A 159 2.74 11.66 -15.24
N ASP A 160 1.94 12.09 -16.21
CA ASP A 160 1.14 13.32 -16.09
C ASP A 160 -0.13 13.08 -15.24
N ALA A 161 -0.49 11.82 -14.98
CA ALA A 161 -1.61 11.43 -14.10
C ALA A 161 -1.21 11.27 -12.63
N LEU A 162 0.09 11.38 -12.31
CA LEU A 162 0.61 11.17 -10.96
C LEU A 162 0.66 12.49 -10.20
N TYR A 163 0.09 12.50 -8.99
CA TYR A 163 0.11 13.65 -8.10
C TYR A 163 -0.07 13.27 -6.63
N GLU A 164 0.40 14.12 -5.73
CA GLU A 164 0.33 13.90 -4.29
C GLU A 164 -1.04 14.18 -3.67
N ASP A 165 -1.34 13.61 -2.51
CA ASP A 165 -2.47 14.05 -1.70
C ASP A 165 -2.27 15.50 -1.22
N LEU A 166 -3.28 16.37 -1.40
CA LEU A 166 -3.25 17.75 -0.89
C LEU A 166 -4.55 18.12 -0.18
N GLU A 167 -4.39 18.95 0.83
CA GLU A 167 -5.44 19.81 1.35
C GLU A 167 -5.28 21.20 0.74
N ILE A 168 -6.42 21.78 0.33
CA ILE A 168 -6.49 23.14 -0.19
C ILE A 168 -7.55 23.85 0.64
N ASP A 169 -7.13 24.86 1.41
CA ASP A 169 -8.05 25.64 2.24
C ASP A 169 -8.89 26.64 1.42
N SER A 170 -9.82 27.31 2.08
CA SER A 170 -10.70 28.30 1.43
C SER A 170 -9.97 29.54 0.89
N LYS A 171 -8.70 29.74 1.26
CA LYS A 171 -7.83 30.81 0.76
C LYS A 171 -6.86 30.31 -0.33
N GLY A 172 -6.98 29.04 -0.74
CA GLY A 172 -6.11 28.44 -1.74
C GLY A 172 -4.75 27.98 -1.19
N LYS A 173 -4.52 28.05 0.13
CA LYS A 173 -3.26 27.56 0.72
C LYS A 173 -3.24 26.04 0.64
N MET A 174 -2.14 25.54 0.06
CA MET A 174 -1.92 24.10 -0.08
C MET A 174 -1.10 23.57 1.08
N SER A 175 -1.53 22.45 1.65
CA SER A 175 -0.73 21.67 2.59
C SER A 175 -0.80 20.19 2.25
N ASN A 176 0.20 19.43 2.67
CA ASN A 176 0.19 17.98 2.52
C ASN A 176 -0.51 17.36 3.74
N ASP A 177 -1.67 16.76 3.54
CA ASP A 177 -2.54 16.23 4.62
C ASP A 177 -2.04 14.90 5.20
N ARG A 178 -1.01 14.27 4.61
CA ARG A 178 -0.43 12.97 5.02
C ARG A 178 -1.44 11.87 5.39
N ARG A 179 -2.69 11.94 4.91
CA ARG A 179 -3.76 11.01 5.25
C ARG A 179 -3.85 9.87 4.24
N PHE A 180 -3.88 10.20 2.95
CA PHE A 180 -3.96 9.20 1.88
C PHE A 180 -2.58 8.87 1.29
N PHE A 181 -1.61 9.79 1.38
CA PHE A 181 -0.20 9.59 1.04
C PHE A 181 0.63 9.75 2.32
N ALA A 182 0.55 8.72 3.18
CA ALA A 182 1.06 8.69 4.54
C ALA A 182 2.41 7.96 4.65
N ARG A 183 3.29 8.11 3.64
CA ARG A 183 4.64 7.50 3.56
C ARG A 183 4.67 5.99 3.33
N THR A 184 3.53 5.30 3.18
CA THR A 184 3.53 3.86 2.94
C THR A 184 4.08 3.51 1.54
N GLY A 185 3.84 4.35 0.55
CA GLY A 185 4.45 4.24 -0.79
C GLY A 185 5.93 4.63 -0.79
N GLU A 186 6.33 5.58 0.07
CA GLU A 186 7.76 5.88 0.31
C GLU A 186 8.48 4.67 0.91
N LEU A 187 7.84 3.96 1.86
CA LEU A 187 8.35 2.70 2.41
C LEU A 187 8.51 1.65 1.31
N LEU A 188 7.47 1.43 0.49
CA LEU A 188 7.55 0.51 -0.64
C LEU A 188 8.71 0.85 -1.59
N TYR A 189 8.94 2.14 -1.85
CA TYR A 189 10.06 2.59 -2.68
C TYR A 189 11.42 2.24 -2.05
N MET A 190 11.59 2.50 -0.75
CA MET A 190 12.80 2.13 -0.03
C MET A 190 13.01 0.61 0.03
N MET A 191 11.94 -0.18 0.23
CA MET A 191 12.01 -1.64 0.21
C MET A 191 12.53 -2.14 -1.14
N LEU A 192 11.94 -1.66 -2.24
CA LEU A 192 12.32 -2.09 -3.58
C LEU A 192 13.70 -1.57 -4.00
N THR A 193 14.12 -0.40 -3.52
CA THR A 193 15.50 0.11 -3.70
C THR A 193 16.53 -0.80 -3.02
N ARG A 194 16.17 -1.44 -1.91
CA ARG A 194 17.04 -2.35 -1.14
C ARG A 194 16.93 -3.81 -1.59
N ALA A 195 16.00 -4.13 -2.48
CA ALA A 195 15.85 -5.47 -3.03
C ALA A 195 17.01 -5.78 -3.99
N LYS A 196 17.43 -7.06 -4.05
CA LYS A 196 18.58 -7.50 -4.87
C LYS A 196 18.48 -7.12 -6.35
N ARG A 197 17.26 -7.12 -6.90
CA ARG A 197 16.97 -6.77 -8.30
C ARG A 197 16.18 -5.46 -8.42
N GLY A 198 16.26 -4.60 -7.40
CA GLY A 198 15.57 -3.30 -7.38
C GLY A 198 15.89 -2.43 -8.60
N ALA A 199 17.16 -2.37 -8.99
CA ALA A 199 17.61 -1.60 -10.15
C ALA A 199 16.98 -2.11 -11.46
N GLU A 200 16.93 -3.44 -11.68
CA GLU A 200 16.29 -4.05 -12.85
C GLU A 200 14.80 -3.72 -12.88
N LEU A 201 14.12 -3.85 -11.74
CA LEU A 201 12.71 -3.50 -11.62
C LEU A 201 12.48 -2.01 -11.94
N GLY A 202 13.35 -1.13 -11.45
CA GLY A 202 13.28 0.31 -11.70
C GLY A 202 13.36 0.66 -13.18
N ASP A 203 14.26 0.00 -13.90
CA ASP A 203 14.43 0.18 -15.34
C ASP A 203 13.20 -0.30 -16.12
N ILE A 204 12.64 -1.46 -15.76
CA ILE A 204 11.43 -2.02 -16.39
C ILE A 204 10.20 -1.12 -16.14
N LEU A 205 10.00 -0.68 -14.88
CA LEU A 205 8.89 0.19 -14.52
C LEU A 205 8.98 1.51 -15.28
N THR A 206 10.16 2.13 -15.32
CA THR A 206 10.39 3.36 -16.08
C THR A 206 10.02 3.18 -17.55
N LYS A 207 10.49 2.09 -18.17
CA LYS A 207 10.20 1.80 -19.57
C LYS A 207 8.71 1.56 -19.85
N ARG A 208 7.99 0.85 -18.96
CA ARG A 208 6.61 0.41 -19.22
C ARG A 208 5.52 1.37 -18.72
N LEU A 209 5.75 2.07 -17.61
CA LEU A 209 4.74 2.92 -16.94
C LEU A 209 4.95 4.42 -17.18
N PHE A 210 6.14 4.83 -17.59
CA PHE A 210 6.48 6.25 -17.76
C PHE A 210 6.57 6.66 -19.25
N ASP A 211 5.91 5.92 -20.13
CA ASP A 211 5.78 6.29 -21.55
C ASP A 211 4.88 7.52 -21.69
N ARG A 212 5.50 8.67 -21.96
CA ARG A 212 4.80 9.95 -22.16
C ARG A 212 3.92 9.96 -23.40
N GLU A 213 4.19 9.09 -24.37
CA GLU A 213 3.50 9.03 -25.65
C GLU A 213 2.31 8.04 -25.63
N ALA A 214 2.12 7.31 -24.53
CA ALA A 214 0.95 6.50 -24.31
C ALA A 214 -0.35 7.33 -24.52
N PRO A 215 -1.33 6.86 -25.31
CA PRO A 215 -2.49 7.66 -25.70
C PRO A 215 -3.24 8.29 -24.52
N MET A 216 -3.47 7.52 -23.45
CA MET A 216 -4.15 8.01 -22.26
C MET A 216 -3.30 9.03 -21.48
N ASN A 217 -1.98 8.85 -21.39
CA ASN A 217 -1.11 9.86 -20.79
C ASN A 217 -1.14 11.17 -21.59
N ARG A 218 -1.12 11.10 -22.93
CA ARG A 218 -1.23 12.30 -23.77
C ARG A 218 -2.54 13.04 -23.53
N LEU A 219 -3.66 12.32 -23.35
CA LEU A 219 -4.93 12.95 -22.99
C LEU A 219 -4.86 13.64 -21.63
N VAL A 220 -4.26 12.98 -20.63
CA VAL A 220 -4.05 13.59 -19.31
C VAL A 220 -3.17 14.83 -19.40
N ARG A 221 -2.07 14.76 -20.14
CA ARG A 221 -1.16 15.89 -20.43
C ARG A 221 -1.88 17.04 -21.13
N THR A 222 -2.78 16.74 -22.07
CA THR A 222 -3.62 17.75 -22.73
C THR A 222 -4.60 18.41 -21.76
N LEU A 223 -5.14 17.70 -20.77
CA LEU A 223 -6.05 18.29 -19.79
C LEU A 223 -5.32 19.05 -18.67
N GLN A 224 -4.10 18.63 -18.33
CA GLN A 224 -3.27 19.29 -17.32
C GLN A 224 -2.48 20.49 -17.86
N GLY A 225 -1.94 20.38 -19.08
CA GLY A 225 -0.91 21.29 -19.59
C GLY A 225 0.44 21.06 -18.90
N ALA A 226 1.22 22.13 -18.70
CA ALA A 226 2.52 22.03 -18.04
C ALA A 226 2.42 21.41 -16.63
N PRO A 227 3.32 20.49 -16.24
CA PRO A 227 3.31 19.88 -14.91
C PRO A 227 3.43 20.90 -13.79
N GLN A 228 2.60 20.78 -12.77
CA GLN A 228 2.64 21.62 -11.57
C GLN A 228 3.35 20.86 -10.47
N ARG A 229 4.59 21.24 -10.15
CA ARG A 229 5.41 20.59 -9.11
C ARG A 229 5.32 21.33 -7.77
N ALA A 230 5.62 20.63 -6.68
CA ALA A 230 5.87 21.27 -5.41
C ALA A 230 7.15 22.12 -5.48
N ASP A 231 7.16 23.21 -4.71
CA ASP A 231 8.25 24.19 -4.72
C ASP A 231 9.58 23.55 -4.27
N ASP A 232 9.52 22.75 -3.21
CA ASP A 232 10.68 22.07 -2.63
C ASP A 232 10.67 20.57 -2.88
N SER A 233 11.88 20.01 -3.04
CA SER A 233 12.10 18.57 -2.93
C SER A 233 11.96 18.11 -1.48
N ARG A 234 11.42 16.91 -1.29
CA ARG A 234 11.23 16.28 0.01
C ARG A 234 12.16 15.09 0.18
N GLN A 235 12.63 14.88 1.40
CA GLN A 235 13.28 13.65 1.77
C GLN A 235 12.22 12.64 2.21
N SER A 236 12.35 11.39 1.77
CA SER A 236 11.56 10.28 2.28
C SER A 236 11.78 10.13 3.77
N GLY A 237 10.96 9.31 4.41
CA GLY A 237 11.29 8.93 5.77
C GLY A 237 12.25 7.73 5.89
N TYR A 238 11.99 6.84 6.84
CA TYR A 238 12.87 5.82 7.38
C TYR A 238 12.25 4.42 7.23
N LEU A 239 13.06 3.47 6.76
CA LEU A 239 12.76 2.04 6.75
C LEU A 239 13.80 1.33 7.65
N PRO A 240 13.40 0.57 8.68
CA PRO A 240 14.34 0.06 9.68
C PRO A 240 15.39 -0.90 9.14
N GLU A 241 14.98 -1.90 8.37
CA GLU A 241 15.86 -2.99 7.97
C GLU A 241 16.61 -2.63 6.69
N ALA A 242 17.94 -2.80 6.69
CA ALA A 242 18.75 -2.60 5.50
C ALA A 242 18.48 -3.67 4.43
N THR A 243 18.19 -4.89 4.89
CA THR A 243 17.84 -6.04 4.03
C THR A 243 16.71 -6.82 4.66
N ASN A 244 15.77 -7.31 3.86
CA ASN A 244 14.71 -8.22 4.30
C ASN A 244 14.27 -9.08 3.10
N VAL A 245 14.08 -10.38 3.32
CA VAL A 245 13.60 -11.33 2.29
C VAL A 245 12.27 -10.93 1.67
N ARG A 246 11.43 -10.21 2.41
CA ARG A 246 10.16 -9.67 1.91
C ARG A 246 10.37 -8.57 0.87
N PHE A 247 11.46 -7.80 0.95
CA PHE A 247 11.78 -6.79 -0.06
C PHE A 247 12.11 -7.46 -1.39
N ASP A 248 12.94 -8.51 -1.32
CA ASP A 248 13.27 -9.35 -2.48
C ASP A 248 12.00 -10.02 -3.04
N GLN A 249 11.12 -10.56 -2.18
CA GLN A 249 9.88 -11.21 -2.62
C GLN A 249 8.93 -10.26 -3.35
N ILE A 250 8.74 -9.02 -2.85
CA ILE A 250 7.94 -8.00 -3.56
C ILE A 250 8.53 -7.74 -4.95
N CYS A 251 9.85 -7.56 -5.01
CA CYS A 251 10.56 -7.29 -6.25
C CYS A 251 10.39 -8.43 -7.27
N GLU A 252 10.56 -9.68 -6.83
CA GLU A 252 10.39 -10.85 -7.69
C GLU A 252 8.95 -11.02 -8.16
N ASP A 253 7.95 -10.79 -7.30
CA ASP A 253 6.55 -10.87 -7.72
C ASP A 253 6.21 -9.78 -8.75
N TRP A 254 6.73 -8.56 -8.58
CA TRP A 254 6.55 -7.47 -9.54
C TRP A 254 7.22 -7.79 -10.89
N LEU A 255 8.46 -8.30 -10.88
CA LEU A 255 9.16 -8.73 -12.09
C LEU A 255 8.40 -9.86 -12.80
N SER A 256 7.90 -10.83 -12.04
CA SER A 256 7.06 -11.92 -12.59
C SER A 256 5.83 -11.36 -13.29
N ILE A 257 5.05 -10.49 -12.63
CA ILE A 257 3.86 -9.85 -13.22
C ILE A 257 4.22 -9.03 -14.47
N LEU A 258 5.29 -8.24 -14.40
CA LEU A 258 5.74 -7.38 -15.50
C LEU A 258 6.39 -8.16 -16.65
N SER A 259 6.71 -9.44 -16.48
CA SER A 259 7.19 -10.31 -17.57
C SER A 259 6.05 -10.86 -18.43
N LYS A 260 4.81 -10.79 -17.94
CA LYS A 260 3.64 -11.37 -18.62
C LYS A 260 3.22 -10.54 -19.82
N ASP A 261 2.66 -11.23 -20.82
CA ASP A 261 2.11 -10.61 -22.03
C ASP A 261 0.71 -10.06 -21.73
N MET A 262 0.71 -8.90 -21.06
CA MET A 262 -0.51 -8.15 -20.76
C MET A 262 -0.26 -6.65 -20.88
N PRO A 263 -1.29 -5.86 -21.22
CA PRO A 263 -1.25 -4.42 -21.11
C PRO A 263 -0.77 -3.97 -19.74
N ILE A 264 0.04 -2.91 -19.69
CA ILE A 264 0.62 -2.45 -18.42
C ILE A 264 -0.46 -2.01 -17.40
N TYR A 265 -1.61 -1.55 -17.89
CA TYR A 265 -2.75 -1.18 -17.03
C TYR A 265 -3.38 -2.40 -16.34
N ASP A 266 -3.42 -3.55 -17.01
CA ASP A 266 -3.89 -4.81 -16.41
C ASP A 266 -2.87 -5.32 -15.37
N ALA A 267 -1.57 -5.19 -15.68
CA ALA A 267 -0.51 -5.53 -14.75
C ALA A 267 -0.60 -4.71 -13.45
N LEU A 268 -0.92 -3.41 -13.53
CA LEU A 268 -1.06 -2.55 -12.35
C LEU A 268 -2.10 -3.08 -11.35
N GLU A 269 -3.20 -3.68 -11.80
CA GLU A 269 -4.19 -4.25 -10.89
C GLU A 269 -3.62 -5.39 -10.03
N HIS A 270 -2.76 -6.21 -10.65
CA HIS A 270 -2.05 -7.31 -9.99
C HIS A 270 -0.94 -6.79 -9.08
N LEU A 271 -0.16 -5.79 -9.53
CA LEU A 271 0.86 -5.13 -8.72
C LEU A 271 0.25 -4.53 -7.44
N ILE A 272 -0.92 -3.87 -7.53
CA ILE A 272 -1.61 -3.32 -6.36
C ILE A 272 -2.00 -4.42 -5.36
N ALA A 273 -2.63 -5.50 -5.83
CA ALA A 273 -3.08 -6.59 -4.96
C ALA A 273 -1.90 -7.28 -4.26
N ILE A 274 -0.85 -7.61 -5.02
CA ILE A 274 0.33 -8.31 -4.52
C ILE A 274 1.20 -7.42 -3.63
N SER A 275 1.27 -6.12 -3.91
CA SER A 275 1.93 -5.17 -3.00
C SER A 275 1.20 -5.10 -1.66
N GLY A 276 -0.13 -4.99 -1.69
CA GLY A 276 -0.92 -4.96 -0.47
C GLY A 276 -0.78 -6.25 0.35
N LEU A 277 -0.73 -7.42 -0.29
CA LEU A 277 -0.47 -8.71 0.37
C LEU A 277 0.92 -8.76 1.00
N ASN A 278 1.97 -8.47 0.23
CA ASN A 278 3.35 -8.53 0.70
C ASN A 278 3.65 -7.51 1.81
N MET A 279 3.11 -6.29 1.71
CA MET A 279 3.29 -5.27 2.75
C MET A 279 2.52 -5.63 4.02
N LEU A 280 1.32 -6.22 3.90
CA LEU A 280 0.60 -6.76 5.05
C LEU A 280 1.43 -7.84 5.75
N LEU A 281 2.06 -8.74 4.99
CA LEU A 281 2.98 -9.75 5.52
C LEU A 281 4.20 -9.12 6.18
N TYR A 282 4.83 -8.11 5.56
CA TYR A 282 5.92 -7.36 6.18
C TYR A 282 5.51 -6.80 7.55
N PHE A 283 4.33 -6.19 7.67
CA PHE A 283 3.84 -5.64 8.93
C PHE A 283 3.64 -6.72 10.01
N LEU A 284 3.08 -7.88 9.63
CA LEU A 284 2.85 -9.02 10.52
C LEU A 284 4.18 -9.68 10.94
N GLU A 285 5.10 -9.88 10.01
CA GLU A 285 6.43 -10.46 10.27
C GLU A 285 7.23 -9.55 11.21
N ARG A 286 7.22 -8.22 10.98
CA ARG A 286 7.85 -7.25 11.89
C ARG A 286 7.21 -7.29 13.29
N ALA A 287 5.89 -7.40 13.36
CA ALA A 287 5.18 -7.51 14.63
C ALA A 287 5.55 -8.79 15.40
N LYS A 288 5.63 -9.94 14.73
CA LYS A 288 6.05 -11.21 15.34
C LYS A 288 7.48 -11.13 15.85
N ARG A 289 8.44 -10.69 15.03
CA ARG A 289 9.85 -10.51 15.45
C ARG A 289 9.96 -9.60 16.68
N MET A 290 9.23 -8.49 16.68
CA MET A 290 9.23 -7.55 17.80
C MET A 290 8.64 -8.17 19.08
N ALA A 291 7.69 -9.09 18.92
CA ALA A 291 7.09 -9.84 20.02
C ALA A 291 7.89 -11.09 20.44
N GLY A 292 9.09 -11.31 19.87
CA GLY A 292 9.94 -12.49 20.14
C GLY A 292 9.37 -13.80 19.57
N ASP A 293 8.57 -13.71 18.51
CA ASP A 293 7.95 -14.84 17.82
C ASP A 293 8.63 -15.02 16.45
N ASP A 294 9.41 -16.08 16.31
CA ASP A 294 10.21 -16.39 15.12
C ASP A 294 9.47 -17.31 14.13
N ASP A 295 8.25 -17.77 14.45
CA ASP A 295 7.48 -18.59 13.52
C ASP A 295 7.11 -17.77 12.27
N PRO A 296 6.96 -18.40 11.10
CA PRO A 296 6.41 -17.73 9.92
C PRO A 296 4.98 -17.23 10.17
N VAL A 297 4.57 -16.19 9.45
CA VAL A 297 3.16 -15.78 9.41
C VAL A 297 2.35 -16.88 8.72
N GLU A 298 1.30 -17.35 9.37
CA GLU A 298 0.37 -18.35 8.84
C GLU A 298 -1.01 -17.70 8.64
N ILE A 299 -1.59 -17.89 7.45
CA ILE A 299 -2.88 -17.36 7.02
C ILE A 299 -3.74 -18.55 6.57
N VAL A 300 -4.54 -19.08 7.49
CA VAL A 300 -5.46 -20.19 7.19
C VAL A 300 -6.65 -19.66 6.41
N CYS A 301 -6.78 -20.06 5.15
CA CYS A 301 -7.78 -19.54 4.23
C CYS A 301 -8.93 -20.53 4.06
N GLU A 302 -10.16 -20.05 4.27
CA GLU A 302 -11.35 -20.78 3.86
C GLU A 302 -11.74 -20.39 2.43
N ILE A 303 -11.95 -21.38 1.57
CA ILE A 303 -12.64 -21.18 0.30
C ILE A 303 -14.13 -21.19 0.58
N VAL A 304 -14.79 -20.08 0.24
CA VAL A 304 -16.19 -19.85 0.62
C VAL A 304 -17.10 -20.93 0.03
N SER A 305 -17.63 -21.77 0.92
CA SER A 305 -18.65 -22.78 0.62
C SER A 305 -19.97 -22.46 1.37
N LYS A 306 -21.08 -23.10 1.00
CA LYS A 306 -22.37 -22.88 1.68
C LYS A 306 -22.38 -23.45 3.11
N GLU A 307 -21.75 -24.60 3.28
CA GLU A 307 -21.70 -25.32 4.55
C GLU A 307 -20.67 -24.70 5.50
N ARG A 308 -20.84 -24.93 6.80
CA ARG A 308 -19.91 -24.44 7.82
C ARG A 308 -18.91 -25.55 8.13
N THR A 309 -17.65 -25.33 7.80
CA THR A 309 -16.53 -26.25 8.05
C THR A 309 -15.71 -25.86 9.28
N LYS A 310 -14.89 -26.75 9.84
CA LYS A 310 -13.91 -26.36 10.87
C LYS A 310 -12.84 -25.43 10.30
N VAL A 311 -12.48 -25.56 9.01
CA VAL A 311 -11.58 -24.62 8.30
C VAL A 311 -12.10 -23.17 8.39
N ARG A 312 -13.43 -22.96 8.30
CA ARG A 312 -14.03 -21.62 8.51
C ARG A 312 -13.75 -21.07 9.91
N ALA A 313 -13.81 -21.91 10.94
CA ALA A 313 -13.50 -21.51 12.32
C ALA A 313 -12.02 -21.19 12.48
N LEU A 314 -11.13 -22.09 12.02
CA LEU A 314 -9.68 -21.88 12.06
C LEU A 314 -9.23 -20.64 11.30
N SER A 315 -9.84 -20.38 10.14
CA SER A 315 -9.58 -19.16 9.39
C SER A 315 -9.98 -17.89 10.14
N GLY A 316 -11.09 -17.96 10.89
CA GLY A 316 -11.51 -16.88 11.78
C GLY A 316 -10.51 -16.67 12.93
N ASP A 317 -10.03 -17.75 13.54
CA ASP A 317 -9.09 -17.69 14.66
C ASP A 317 -7.70 -17.20 14.19
N SER A 318 -7.20 -17.70 13.06
CA SER A 318 -5.98 -17.21 12.39
C SER A 318 -6.08 -15.72 12.05
N TYR A 319 -7.24 -15.26 11.58
CA TYR A 319 -7.48 -13.83 11.34
C TYR A 319 -7.38 -13.01 12.62
N GLN A 320 -8.05 -13.43 13.71
CA GLN A 320 -8.01 -12.70 14.99
C GLN A 320 -6.62 -12.68 15.61
N LEU A 321 -5.90 -13.81 15.53
CA LEU A 321 -4.52 -13.90 15.99
C LEU A 321 -3.65 -12.86 15.29
N ASN A 322 -3.67 -12.85 13.95
CA ASN A 322 -2.84 -11.93 13.16
C ASN A 322 -3.24 -10.46 13.37
N GLN A 323 -4.54 -10.17 13.52
CA GLN A 323 -5.04 -8.84 13.84
C GLN A 323 -4.50 -8.32 15.19
N GLY A 324 -4.27 -9.20 16.18
CA GLY A 324 -3.75 -8.83 17.50
C GLY A 324 -2.23 -8.66 17.58
N LEU A 325 -1.48 -9.10 16.57
CA LEU A 325 -0.01 -9.10 16.60
C LEU A 325 0.59 -7.69 16.72
N SER A 326 0.01 -6.70 16.05
CA SER A 326 0.57 -5.35 16.04
C SER A 326 0.53 -4.70 17.43
N ALA A 327 -0.58 -4.84 18.16
CA ALA A 327 -0.70 -4.36 19.53
C ALA A 327 0.24 -5.12 20.49
N LYS A 328 0.40 -6.45 20.30
CA LYS A 328 1.39 -7.23 21.05
C LYS A 328 2.81 -6.70 20.82
N ALA A 329 3.16 -6.39 19.58
CA ALA A 329 4.45 -5.83 19.20
C ALA A 329 4.72 -4.45 19.82
N VAL A 330 3.73 -3.55 19.84
CA VAL A 330 3.84 -2.23 20.50
C VAL A 330 4.22 -2.39 21.97
N ARG A 331 3.45 -3.22 22.70
CA ARG A 331 3.70 -3.45 24.12
C ARG A 331 5.07 -4.10 24.35
N ALA A 332 5.40 -5.13 23.56
CA ALA A 332 6.69 -5.81 23.67
C ALA A 332 7.87 -4.85 23.41
N HIS A 333 7.77 -3.98 22.39
CA HIS A 333 8.80 -3.00 22.07
C HIS A 333 9.05 -2.01 23.20
N VAL A 334 7.98 -1.46 23.79
CA VAL A 334 8.09 -0.52 24.91
C VAL A 334 8.70 -1.21 26.13
N GLU A 335 8.19 -2.39 26.51
CA GLU A 335 8.67 -3.15 27.67
C GLU A 335 10.11 -3.68 27.49
N SER A 336 10.57 -3.87 26.25
CA SER A 336 11.92 -4.37 25.95
C SER A 336 13.02 -3.51 26.54
N ILE A 337 12.77 -2.21 26.79
CA ILE A 337 13.78 -1.33 27.37
C ILE A 337 14.21 -1.78 28.77
N ARG A 338 13.34 -2.43 29.54
CA ARG A 338 13.69 -2.96 30.87
C ARG A 338 14.68 -4.11 30.81
N GLN A 339 14.76 -4.77 29.66
CA GLN A 339 15.69 -5.88 29.40
C GLN A 339 17.01 -5.37 28.79
N ASP A 340 17.12 -4.06 28.53
CA ASP A 340 18.32 -3.47 27.95
C ASP A 340 19.49 -3.50 28.95
N VAL A 341 20.69 -3.82 28.44
CA VAL A 341 21.90 -3.87 29.26
C VAL A 341 22.22 -2.49 29.88
N GLY A 342 21.96 -1.39 29.15
CA GLY A 342 22.09 -0.03 29.63
C GLY A 342 21.10 0.27 30.77
N TRP A 343 19.87 -0.24 30.68
CA TRP A 343 18.86 -0.08 31.74
C TRP A 343 19.26 -0.75 33.05
N ALA A 344 19.82 -1.95 32.96
CA ALA A 344 20.36 -2.67 34.11
C ALA A 344 21.60 -1.96 34.69
N LYS A 345 22.53 -1.51 33.84
CA LYS A 345 23.74 -0.78 34.26
C LYS A 345 23.42 0.55 34.94
N ALA A 346 22.38 1.25 34.50
CA ALA A 346 21.94 2.50 35.11
C ALA A 346 21.60 2.35 36.60
N ALA A 347 21.22 1.15 37.07
CA ALA A 347 20.96 0.90 38.49
C ALA A 347 22.17 1.16 39.40
N SER A 348 23.38 1.14 38.85
CA SER A 348 24.64 1.36 39.58
C SER A 348 25.27 2.73 39.32
N SER A 349 24.59 3.65 38.62
CA SER A 349 25.08 5.01 38.41
C SER A 349 24.78 5.93 39.61
N ASP A 350 25.41 7.10 39.64
CA ASP A 350 25.15 8.12 40.67
C ASP A 350 23.70 8.65 40.62
N PHE A 351 23.08 8.60 39.43
CA PHE A 351 21.70 9.04 39.19
C PHE A 351 20.93 8.00 38.36
N PRO A 352 20.51 6.86 38.97
CA PRO A 352 19.90 5.76 38.22
C PRO A 352 18.65 6.12 37.43
N GLU A 353 17.79 6.95 38.02
CA GLU A 353 16.54 7.37 37.38
C GLU A 353 16.79 8.26 36.17
N ALA A 354 17.70 9.23 36.28
CA ALA A 354 18.05 10.14 35.20
C ALA A 354 18.66 9.39 34.00
N GLU A 355 19.54 8.41 34.25
CA GLU A 355 20.12 7.58 33.18
C GLU A 355 19.07 6.71 32.48
N ARG A 356 18.11 6.15 33.22
CA ARG A 356 17.00 5.39 32.62
C ARG A 356 16.06 6.27 31.79
N VAL A 357 15.72 7.46 32.27
CA VAL A 357 14.93 8.44 31.52
C VAL A 357 15.66 8.87 30.24
N LYS A 358 16.97 9.05 30.31
CA LYS A 358 17.80 9.33 29.12
C LYS A 358 17.72 8.21 28.08
N LEU A 359 17.80 6.95 28.50
CA LEU A 359 17.63 5.80 27.58
C LEU A 359 16.23 5.79 26.93
N MET A 360 15.17 6.13 27.69
CA MET A 360 13.82 6.27 27.14
C MET A 360 13.76 7.37 26.08
N ARG A 361 14.36 8.53 26.35
CA ARG A 361 14.45 9.65 25.40
C ARG A 361 15.19 9.26 24.13
N GLU A 362 16.32 8.57 24.24
CA GLU A 362 17.09 8.13 23.08
C GLU A 362 16.30 7.12 22.22
N ARG A 363 15.59 6.18 22.84
CA ARG A 363 14.86 5.13 22.13
C ARG A 363 13.53 5.61 21.57
N PHE A 364 12.77 6.35 22.36
CA PHE A 364 11.37 6.68 22.12
C PHE A 364 11.12 8.18 21.91
N GLN A 365 12.13 9.06 21.99
CA GLN A 365 11.94 10.51 22.01
C GLN A 365 10.96 10.97 23.11
N TRP A 366 10.89 10.23 24.21
CA TRP A 366 9.93 10.46 25.28
C TRP A 366 10.48 10.00 26.64
N PRO A 367 10.22 10.72 27.74
CA PRO A 367 9.49 12.00 27.82
C PRO A 367 10.24 13.18 27.18
N SER A 368 9.52 14.15 26.63
CA SER A 368 10.12 15.36 26.02
C SER A 368 10.98 16.12 27.04
N VAL A 369 12.00 16.85 26.54
CA VAL A 369 12.81 17.77 27.35
C VAL A 369 12.15 19.15 27.46
N ASP A 370 11.34 19.52 26.45
CA ASP A 370 10.69 20.83 26.33
C ASP A 370 9.17 20.79 26.62
N GLY A 371 8.64 19.66 27.08
CA GLY A 371 7.24 19.57 27.52
C GLY A 371 7.06 20.24 28.88
N ASP A 372 5.83 20.55 29.29
CA ASP A 372 5.55 20.93 30.68
C ASP A 372 6.07 19.81 31.60
N ASP A 373 7.25 20.02 32.19
CA ASP A 373 7.99 19.05 33.02
C ASP A 373 7.12 18.50 34.18
N ASP A 374 6.03 19.19 34.50
CA ASP A 374 5.08 18.86 35.57
C ASP A 374 4.28 17.56 35.34
N ASP A 375 4.03 17.14 34.09
CA ASP A 375 3.16 15.98 33.80
C ASP A 375 3.78 14.60 34.14
N TYR A 376 5.11 14.57 34.32
CA TYR A 376 5.89 13.35 34.55
C TYR A 376 6.93 13.53 35.68
N ALA A 377 7.02 14.72 36.28
CA ALA A 377 7.93 15.00 37.37
C ALA A 377 7.67 14.08 38.57
N GLY A 378 8.72 13.36 39.01
CA GLY A 378 8.66 12.46 40.17
C GLY A 378 8.08 11.07 39.89
N GLU A 379 7.71 10.74 38.64
CA GLU A 379 7.38 9.36 38.28
C GLU A 379 8.65 8.50 38.16
N SER A 380 8.63 7.30 38.76
CA SER A 380 9.73 6.34 38.59
C SER A 380 9.88 5.92 37.11
N PRO A 381 11.10 5.61 36.62
CA PRO A 381 11.30 5.13 35.25
C PRO A 381 10.43 3.91 34.90
N ASP A 382 10.19 3.03 35.88
CA ASP A 382 9.36 1.84 35.69
C ASP A 382 7.87 2.19 35.47
N ALA A 383 7.37 3.26 36.10
CA ALA A 383 6.02 3.78 35.88
C ALA A 383 5.91 4.44 34.50
N LEU A 384 6.93 5.21 34.11
CA LEU A 384 7.00 5.86 32.80
C LEU A 384 6.92 4.87 31.64
N VAL A 385 7.57 3.70 31.75
CA VAL A 385 7.46 2.65 30.72
C VAL A 385 6.02 2.15 30.58
N GLY A 386 5.30 1.95 31.69
CA GLY A 386 3.88 1.55 31.68
C GLY A 386 3.00 2.62 31.03
N LYS A 387 3.21 3.89 31.41
CA LYS A 387 2.48 5.05 30.84
C LYS A 387 2.73 5.18 29.34
N LEU A 388 3.98 5.01 28.89
CA LEU A 388 4.30 5.00 27.45
C LEU A 388 3.61 3.85 26.72
N ALA A 389 3.52 2.65 27.31
CA ALA A 389 2.84 1.53 26.69
C ALA A 389 1.34 1.81 26.49
N GLU A 390 0.68 2.40 27.49
CA GLU A 390 -0.72 2.81 27.39
C GLU A 390 -0.94 3.89 26.32
N LEU A 391 -0.13 4.95 26.32
CA LEU A 391 -0.18 6.02 25.33
C LEU A 391 0.08 5.49 23.91
N ALA A 392 1.08 4.63 23.75
CA ALA A 392 1.44 4.04 22.47
C ALA A 392 0.33 3.13 21.92
N LEU A 393 -0.29 2.30 22.76
CA LEU A 393 -1.42 1.47 22.36
C LEU A 393 -2.64 2.29 21.97
N ALA A 394 -2.98 3.32 22.76
CA ALA A 394 -4.10 4.21 22.45
C ALA A 394 -3.90 4.92 21.10
N ARG A 395 -2.69 5.39 20.80
CA ARG A 395 -2.34 5.99 19.50
C ARG A 395 -2.35 4.95 18.37
N HIS A 396 -1.80 3.76 18.63
CA HIS A 396 -1.72 2.67 17.66
C HIS A 396 -3.10 2.23 17.16
N GLU A 397 -4.06 2.10 18.07
CA GLU A 397 -5.45 1.70 17.76
C GLU A 397 -6.18 2.68 16.85
N GLN A 398 -5.73 3.95 16.76
CA GLN A 398 -6.34 4.94 15.89
C GLN A 398 -6.09 4.65 14.41
N HIS A 399 -4.93 4.11 14.05
CA HIS A 399 -4.50 3.93 12.66
C HIS A 399 -3.78 2.59 12.41
N VAL A 400 -2.54 2.43 12.86
CA VAL A 400 -1.70 1.26 12.51
C VAL A 400 -2.37 -0.05 12.94
N GLY A 401 -3.03 -0.08 14.10
CA GLY A 401 -3.79 -1.24 14.57
C GLY A 401 -4.98 -1.64 13.69
N LYS A 402 -5.45 -0.75 12.80
CA LYS A 402 -6.53 -1.02 11.85
C LYS A 402 -6.03 -1.49 10.48
N ILE A 403 -4.73 -1.38 10.19
CA ILE A 403 -4.17 -1.69 8.87
C ILE A 403 -4.50 -3.12 8.47
N HIS A 404 -4.32 -4.11 9.36
CA HIS A 404 -4.60 -5.50 9.02
C HIS A 404 -6.02 -5.69 8.49
N ALA A 405 -7.03 -5.25 9.26
CA ALA A 405 -8.43 -5.34 8.85
C ALA A 405 -8.78 -4.53 7.60
N SER A 406 -8.25 -3.31 7.47
CA SER A 406 -8.55 -2.43 6.32
C SER A 406 -7.92 -2.97 5.04
N TRP A 407 -6.65 -3.39 5.10
CA TRP A 407 -5.90 -3.87 3.95
C TRP A 407 -6.30 -5.27 3.54
N SER A 408 -6.50 -6.20 4.49
CA SER A 408 -6.96 -7.55 4.18
C SER A 408 -8.32 -7.54 3.48
N ARG A 409 -9.18 -6.56 3.80
CA ARG A 409 -10.45 -6.35 3.08
C ARG A 409 -10.21 -5.75 1.70
N ALA A 410 -9.40 -4.69 1.61
CA ALA A 410 -9.15 -3.96 0.37
C ALA A 410 -8.53 -4.83 -0.72
N ILE A 411 -7.57 -5.69 -0.38
CA ILE A 411 -6.95 -6.63 -1.34
C ILE A 411 -7.83 -7.85 -1.62
N GLY A 412 -8.94 -8.03 -0.89
CA GLY A 412 -9.84 -9.17 -1.06
C GLY A 412 -9.38 -10.45 -0.35
N LEU A 413 -8.47 -10.38 0.62
CA LEU A 413 -7.98 -11.53 1.39
C LEU A 413 -8.97 -11.98 2.47
N SER A 414 -9.79 -11.06 3.00
CA SER A 414 -10.70 -11.33 4.12
C SER A 414 -12.16 -11.05 3.78
N SER A 415 -13.07 -11.80 4.40
CA SER A 415 -14.50 -11.68 4.16
C SER A 415 -15.34 -12.01 5.41
N ARG A 416 -16.52 -11.39 5.49
CA ARG A 416 -17.60 -11.77 6.41
C ARG A 416 -18.76 -12.49 5.71
N ARG A 417 -18.67 -12.72 4.40
CA ARG A 417 -19.73 -13.39 3.63
C ARG A 417 -20.02 -14.77 4.23
N LEU A 418 -21.29 -15.07 4.48
CA LEU A 418 -21.77 -16.33 5.09
C LEU A 418 -21.16 -16.65 6.48
N SER A 419 -20.69 -15.64 7.21
CA SER A 419 -20.15 -15.77 8.56
C SER A 419 -20.51 -14.58 9.44
N ARG A 420 -20.55 -14.79 10.76
CA ARG A 420 -20.70 -13.71 11.76
C ARG A 420 -19.39 -13.01 12.09
N ARG A 421 -18.25 -13.67 11.83
CA ARG A 421 -16.89 -13.16 12.11
C ARG A 421 -16.13 -12.94 10.80
N THR A 422 -15.22 -11.97 10.79
CA THR A 422 -14.23 -11.85 9.70
C THR A 422 -13.29 -13.05 9.75
N ARG A 423 -12.94 -13.56 8.58
CA ARG A 423 -11.95 -14.63 8.39
C ARG A 423 -11.17 -14.38 7.10
N TYR A 424 -10.10 -15.13 6.88
CA TYR A 424 -9.43 -15.15 5.59
C TYR A 424 -10.22 -15.98 4.58
N ALA A 425 -10.76 -15.32 3.58
CA ALA A 425 -11.55 -15.92 2.52
C ALA A 425 -11.24 -15.14 1.23
N PRO A 426 -10.14 -15.51 0.53
CA PRO A 426 -9.67 -14.75 -0.61
C PRO A 426 -10.71 -14.72 -1.73
N ASN A 427 -10.85 -13.57 -2.37
CA ASN A 427 -11.73 -13.38 -3.51
C ASN A 427 -11.03 -13.73 -4.84
N ASP A 428 -11.80 -13.77 -5.93
CA ASP A 428 -11.29 -14.19 -7.23
C ASP A 428 -10.19 -13.27 -7.77
N ARG A 429 -10.29 -11.96 -7.49
CA ARG A 429 -9.30 -10.97 -7.90
C ARG A 429 -7.94 -11.25 -7.25
N LEU A 430 -7.92 -11.53 -5.95
CA LEU A 430 -6.69 -11.85 -5.24
C LEU A 430 -6.11 -13.19 -5.70
N LEU A 431 -6.95 -14.22 -5.81
CA LEU A 431 -6.54 -15.54 -6.31
C LEU A 431 -5.92 -15.44 -7.70
N LYS A 432 -6.55 -14.71 -8.63
CA LYS A 432 -6.00 -14.44 -9.96
C LYS A 432 -4.64 -13.75 -9.88
N SER A 433 -4.49 -12.74 -9.02
CA SER A 433 -3.22 -12.01 -8.87
C SER A 433 -2.10 -12.90 -8.31
N ILE A 434 -2.43 -13.80 -7.38
CA ILE A 434 -1.49 -14.79 -6.84
C ILE A 434 -1.06 -15.78 -7.94
N VAL A 435 -1.99 -16.27 -8.75
CA VAL A 435 -1.69 -17.13 -9.91
C VAL A 435 -0.75 -16.40 -10.87
N VAL A 436 -1.06 -15.16 -11.25
CA VAL A 436 -0.22 -14.37 -12.18
C VAL A 436 1.19 -14.14 -11.64
N ALA A 437 1.34 -13.94 -10.33
CA ALA A 437 2.64 -13.73 -9.69
C ALA A 437 3.48 -15.02 -9.55
N ILE A 438 2.83 -16.16 -9.28
CA ILE A 438 3.51 -17.44 -9.02
C ILE A 438 3.78 -18.22 -10.32
N VAL A 439 2.76 -18.35 -11.17
CA VAL A 439 2.77 -19.30 -12.29
C VAL A 439 3.39 -18.64 -13.51
N ASP A 440 4.45 -19.24 -14.05
CA ASP A 440 5.07 -18.71 -15.25
C ASP A 440 4.21 -18.96 -16.49
N ASP A 441 4.14 -20.23 -16.90
CA ASP A 441 3.25 -20.75 -17.94
C ASP A 441 2.18 -21.66 -17.34
N ARG A 442 2.62 -22.82 -16.85
CA ARG A 442 1.81 -23.79 -16.12
C ARG A 442 2.57 -24.36 -14.93
N MET A 443 1.86 -24.74 -13.88
CA MET A 443 2.41 -25.30 -12.64
C MET A 443 1.49 -26.38 -12.11
N GLN A 444 2.01 -27.47 -11.53
CA GLN A 444 1.12 -28.45 -10.89
C GLN A 444 0.37 -27.80 -9.73
N PHE A 445 -0.88 -28.22 -9.51
CA PHE A 445 -1.71 -27.58 -8.49
C PHE A 445 -1.08 -27.67 -7.09
N ASP A 446 -0.50 -28.82 -6.72
CA ASP A 446 0.15 -28.98 -5.41
C ASP A 446 1.44 -28.17 -5.29
N GLU A 447 2.20 -27.99 -6.38
CA GLU A 447 3.36 -27.09 -6.42
C GLU A 447 2.92 -25.63 -6.23
N PHE A 448 1.79 -25.23 -6.83
CA PHE A 448 1.22 -23.90 -6.66
C PHE A 448 0.82 -23.63 -5.21
N LEU A 449 0.19 -24.59 -4.53
CA LEU A 449 -0.16 -24.47 -3.11
C LEU A 449 1.09 -24.36 -2.22
N ALA A 450 2.08 -25.23 -2.46
CA ALA A 450 3.35 -25.18 -1.74
C ALA A 450 4.05 -23.81 -1.90
N GLU A 451 4.02 -23.25 -3.11
CA GLU A 451 4.62 -21.95 -3.40
C GLU A 451 3.81 -20.79 -2.81
N ALA A 452 2.47 -20.88 -2.81
CA ALA A 452 1.60 -19.91 -2.15
C ALA A 452 1.81 -19.88 -0.63
N LYS A 453 1.98 -21.05 0.01
CA LYS A 453 2.40 -21.15 1.41
C LYS A 453 3.78 -20.54 1.62
N ARG A 454 4.76 -20.90 0.80
CA ARG A 454 6.15 -20.43 0.95
C ARG A 454 6.27 -18.92 0.82
N ARG A 455 5.61 -18.31 -0.18
CA ARG A 455 5.67 -16.86 -0.43
C ARG A 455 4.80 -16.07 0.53
N TYR A 456 3.60 -16.55 0.82
CA TYR A 456 2.55 -15.73 1.43
C TYR A 456 1.97 -16.29 2.74
N GLY A 457 2.45 -17.45 3.21
CA GLY A 457 1.95 -18.10 4.41
C GLY A 457 0.53 -18.63 4.28
N LEU A 458 -0.01 -18.74 3.06
CA LEU A 458 -1.37 -19.21 2.82
C LEU A 458 -1.46 -20.71 3.11
N VAL A 459 -2.52 -21.12 3.81
CA VAL A 459 -2.86 -22.53 4.04
C VAL A 459 -4.26 -22.75 3.49
N LEU A 460 -4.36 -23.43 2.35
CA LEU A 460 -5.58 -23.68 1.57
C LEU A 460 -5.92 -25.18 1.48
N GLY A 461 -4.99 -26.08 1.81
CA GLY A 461 -5.12 -27.53 1.71
C GLY A 461 -4.42 -28.29 2.84
N ASP A 462 -4.48 -29.62 2.75
CA ASP A 462 -4.01 -30.56 3.78
C ASP A 462 -2.48 -30.63 3.88
N ALA A 463 -1.77 -30.70 2.75
CA ALA A 463 -0.31 -30.75 2.75
C ALA A 463 0.32 -29.51 3.43
N GLU A 464 -0.19 -28.33 3.10
CA GLU A 464 0.22 -27.06 3.72
C GLU A 464 -0.28 -26.92 5.16
N GLY A 465 -1.43 -27.52 5.49
CA GLY A 465 -2.03 -27.52 6.81
C GLY A 465 -1.62 -28.69 7.72
N ALA A 466 -0.62 -29.50 7.35
CA ALA A 466 -0.24 -30.72 8.06
C ALA A 466 -0.05 -30.52 9.58
N ARG A 467 0.59 -29.41 9.98
CA ARG A 467 0.77 -29.02 11.40
C ARG A 467 -0.56 -28.88 12.15
N LEU A 468 -1.61 -28.39 11.49
CA LEU A 468 -2.94 -28.22 12.09
C LEU A 468 -3.61 -29.58 12.34
N VAL A 469 -3.36 -30.56 11.47
CA VAL A 469 -3.80 -31.94 11.63
C VAL A 469 -3.03 -32.62 12.77
N ASP A 470 -1.71 -32.48 12.79
CA ASP A 470 -0.85 -33.02 13.86
C ASP A 470 -1.23 -32.46 15.25
N ALA A 471 -1.60 -31.17 15.29
CA ALA A 471 -2.11 -30.50 16.48
C ALA A 471 -3.56 -30.85 16.82
N LYS A 472 -4.22 -31.72 16.04
CA LYS A 472 -5.62 -32.14 16.20
C LYS A 472 -6.63 -30.98 16.20
N LEU A 473 -6.32 -29.92 15.44
CA LEU A 473 -7.19 -28.75 15.31
C LEU A 473 -8.25 -28.93 14.21
N VAL A 474 -7.97 -29.80 13.23
CA VAL A 474 -8.84 -30.10 12.08
C VAL A 474 -8.51 -31.50 11.55
N ASP A 475 -9.51 -32.15 10.95
CA ASP A 475 -9.31 -33.44 10.28
C ASP A 475 -8.71 -33.20 8.88
N GLN A 476 -7.87 -34.11 8.40
CA GLN A 476 -7.23 -33.97 7.08
C GLN A 476 -8.26 -33.78 5.96
N GLU A 477 -9.38 -34.54 6.01
CA GLU A 477 -10.46 -34.50 5.02
C GLU A 477 -11.05 -33.10 4.85
N GLU A 478 -11.21 -32.32 5.92
CA GLU A 478 -11.76 -30.95 5.83
C GLU A 478 -10.80 -29.98 5.12
N LEU A 479 -9.50 -30.20 5.24
CA LEU A 479 -8.50 -29.42 4.50
C LEU A 479 -8.41 -29.88 3.03
N SER A 480 -8.51 -31.18 2.77
CA SER A 480 -8.59 -31.72 1.40
C SER A 480 -9.84 -31.20 0.67
N GLU A 481 -11.00 -31.15 1.32
CA GLU A 481 -12.21 -30.53 0.76
C GLU A 481 -12.02 -29.03 0.46
N ASN A 482 -11.31 -28.28 1.33
CA ASN A 482 -11.03 -26.87 1.08
C ASN A 482 -10.10 -26.68 -0.13
N ARG A 483 -9.12 -27.56 -0.31
CA ARG A 483 -8.25 -27.65 -1.50
C ARG A 483 -9.07 -27.92 -2.76
N ASP A 484 -10.00 -28.88 -2.73
CA ASP A 484 -10.84 -29.22 -3.89
C ASP A 484 -11.79 -28.08 -4.25
N ASN A 485 -12.31 -27.36 -3.26
CA ASN A 485 -13.09 -26.14 -3.46
C ASN A 485 -12.27 -25.04 -4.14
N LEU A 486 -11.00 -24.87 -3.76
CA LEU A 486 -10.10 -23.93 -4.45
C LEU A 486 -9.91 -24.35 -5.90
N GLU A 487 -9.62 -25.61 -6.14
CA GLU A 487 -9.39 -26.15 -7.49
C GLU A 487 -10.61 -25.90 -8.39
N ALA A 488 -11.81 -26.28 -7.93
CA ALA A 488 -13.06 -26.05 -8.66
C ALA A 488 -13.31 -24.56 -8.95
N ARG A 489 -12.97 -23.69 -7.98
CA ARG A 489 -13.09 -22.24 -8.14
C ARG A 489 -12.11 -21.70 -9.19
N LEU A 490 -10.86 -22.16 -9.20
CA LEU A 490 -9.87 -21.76 -10.21
C LEU A 490 -10.23 -22.30 -11.60
N VAL A 491 -10.83 -23.50 -11.70
CA VAL A 491 -11.42 -24.00 -12.96
C VAL A 491 -12.51 -23.04 -13.45
N GLY A 492 -13.41 -22.60 -12.57
CA GLY A 492 -14.46 -21.64 -12.91
C GLY A 492 -13.94 -20.27 -13.35
N LEU A 493 -12.73 -19.90 -12.94
CA LEU A 493 -12.02 -18.68 -13.38
C LEU A 493 -11.20 -18.89 -14.66
N GLY A 494 -11.14 -20.11 -15.20
CA GLY A 494 -10.29 -20.47 -16.34
C GLY A 494 -8.80 -20.46 -16.02
N LEU A 495 -8.42 -20.65 -14.75
CA LEU A 495 -7.04 -20.64 -14.26
C LEU A 495 -6.49 -22.03 -13.95
N VAL A 496 -7.33 -23.07 -14.00
CA VAL A 496 -6.91 -24.47 -13.83
C VAL A 496 -7.47 -25.32 -14.96
N ARG A 497 -6.63 -26.23 -15.47
CA ARG A 497 -7.00 -27.27 -16.43
C ARG A 497 -6.77 -28.64 -15.82
N ARG A 498 -7.84 -29.47 -15.82
CA ARG A 498 -7.78 -30.88 -15.43
C ARG A 498 -7.39 -31.73 -16.65
N LEU A 499 -6.30 -32.49 -16.53
CA LEU A 499 -5.87 -33.43 -17.57
C LEU A 499 -6.29 -34.88 -17.25
N SER A 500 -6.48 -35.20 -15.97
CA SER A 500 -7.05 -36.44 -15.46
C SER A 500 -7.62 -36.24 -14.05
N ASP A 501 -8.28 -37.25 -13.48
CA ASP A 501 -8.86 -37.22 -12.12
C ASP A 501 -7.84 -36.94 -11.00
N SER A 502 -6.54 -37.08 -11.28
CA SER A 502 -5.45 -36.92 -10.30
C SER A 502 -4.37 -35.93 -10.73
N CYS A 503 -4.56 -35.20 -11.84
CA CYS A 503 -3.56 -34.29 -12.35
C CYS A 503 -4.18 -32.99 -12.89
N SER A 504 -3.97 -31.92 -12.13
CA SER A 504 -4.47 -30.58 -12.43
C SER A 504 -3.31 -29.59 -12.49
N PHE A 505 -3.35 -28.73 -13.51
CA PHE A 505 -2.37 -27.67 -13.71
C PHE A 505 -3.03 -26.32 -13.55
N VAL A 506 -2.40 -25.44 -12.78
CA VAL A 506 -2.72 -24.01 -12.79
C VAL A 506 -2.04 -23.40 -14.01
N GLU A 507 -2.80 -22.67 -14.81
CA GLU A 507 -2.34 -22.01 -16.04
C GLU A 507 -2.41 -20.49 -15.86
N ASN A 508 -1.35 -19.79 -16.24
CA ASN A 508 -1.37 -18.34 -16.29
C ASN A 508 -2.10 -17.90 -17.58
N PRO A 509 -3.09 -16.99 -17.51
CA PRO A 509 -3.81 -16.57 -18.71
C PRO A 509 -3.02 -15.61 -19.61
N PHE A 510 -1.86 -15.12 -19.17
CA PHE A 510 -1.07 -14.08 -19.86
C PHE A 510 0.31 -14.57 -20.33
N THR A 511 0.38 -15.82 -20.78
CA THR A 511 1.65 -16.45 -21.18
C THR A 511 2.11 -15.95 -22.53
N PHE A 512 3.43 -15.72 -22.64
CA PHE A 512 4.05 -15.28 -23.88
C PHE A 512 3.97 -16.43 -24.89
N LYS A 513 3.00 -16.39 -25.80
CA LYS A 513 3.03 -17.25 -26.98
C LYS A 513 4.16 -16.73 -27.87
N ARG A 514 5.36 -17.31 -27.76
CA ARG A 514 6.30 -17.25 -28.89
C ARG A 514 5.54 -17.78 -30.09
N GLU A 515 5.30 -16.92 -31.08
CA GLU A 515 4.85 -17.35 -32.40
C GLU A 515 5.71 -18.54 -32.80
N THR A 516 5.07 -19.70 -32.87
CA THR A 516 5.68 -20.87 -33.47
C THR A 516 5.76 -20.51 -34.93
N ALA A 517 6.94 -20.06 -35.38
CA ALA A 517 7.20 -19.85 -36.79
C ALA A 517 6.94 -21.19 -37.48
N CYS A 518 5.84 -21.26 -38.23
CA CYS A 518 5.55 -22.34 -39.16
C CYS A 518 6.55 -22.32 -40.33
#